data_AF-A0AB33J7B4-F1
#
_entry.id   AF-A0AB33J7B4-F1
#
_cell.length_a   1.000
_cell.length_b   1.000
_cell.length_c   1.000
_cell.angle_alpha   90.00
_cell.angle_beta   90.00
_cell.angle_gamma   90.00
#
_symmetry.space_group_name_H-M   'P 1'
#
loop_
_entity.id
_entity.type
_entity.pdbx_description
1 polymer ?
#
loop_
_entity_poly.entity_id
_entity_poly.type
_entity_poly.pdbx_seq_one_letter_code
_entity_poly.pdbx_strand_id
1 'polypeptide(L)'
;MERIMQCNRNHTEIDLVELLRSIMECQKVDKVSFIPQDLLPLLSINGVKVELWHIRKVVKELWRLKPAPNALSYTTYQYDYSKPTKFGAVSRVGRYYTVTKEFIESLNI
;
A
#
# COMPACT_ATOMS: atom_id res chain seq x y z
N MET A 1 29.81 0.40 -13.64
CA MET A 1 29.50 1.58 -12.80
C MET A 1 28.00 1.60 -12.55
N GLU A 2 27.48 0.96 -11.50
CA GLU A 2 26.04 1.01 -11.16
C GLU A 2 25.86 1.03 -9.63
N ARG A 3 26.48 2.02 -8.98
CA ARG A 3 26.39 2.23 -7.51
C ARG A 3 25.84 3.62 -7.15
N ILE A 4 25.07 4.24 -8.04
CA ILE A 4 24.62 5.63 -7.87
C ILE A 4 23.09 5.78 -7.84
N MET A 5 22.30 4.72 -8.11
CA MET A 5 20.83 4.79 -8.10
C MET A 5 20.15 4.27 -6.83
N GLN A 6 20.90 3.80 -5.82
CA GLN A 6 20.31 3.35 -4.55
C GLN A 6 19.96 4.49 -3.57
N CYS A 7 20.51 5.70 -3.78
CA CYS A 7 20.44 6.79 -2.79
C CYS A 7 19.24 7.74 -2.95
N ASN A 8 18.35 7.51 -3.93
CA ASN A 8 17.17 8.36 -4.18
C ASN A 8 15.85 7.57 -4.18
N ARG A 9 15.78 6.46 -3.42
CA ARG A 9 14.50 5.77 -3.21
C ARG A 9 13.56 6.68 -2.44
N ASN A 10 12.33 6.82 -2.94
CA ASN A 10 11.32 7.62 -2.29
C ASN A 10 10.95 6.96 -0.95
N HIS A 11 11.20 7.63 0.17
CA HIS A 11 10.91 7.07 1.51
C HIS A 11 9.46 6.58 1.62
N THR A 12 8.50 7.33 1.07
CA THR A 12 7.09 6.92 1.02
C THR A 12 6.87 5.62 0.24
N GLU A 13 7.66 5.37 -0.81
CA GLU A 13 7.55 4.12 -1.56
C GLU A 13 8.00 2.92 -0.72
N ILE A 14 9.10 3.08 0.02
CA ILE A 14 9.62 2.05 0.94
C ILE A 14 8.56 1.74 2.01
N ASP A 15 8.05 2.77 2.68
CA ASP A 15 7.04 2.60 3.73
C ASP A 15 5.75 1.93 3.21
N LEU A 16 5.34 2.26 1.97
CA LEU A 16 4.20 1.63 1.32
C LEU A 16 4.47 0.15 1.01
N VAL A 17 5.65 -0.20 0.50
CA VAL A 17 6.03 -1.59 0.24
C VAL A 17 6.05 -2.41 1.54
N GLU A 18 6.67 -1.88 2.60
CA GLU A 18 6.74 -2.56 3.90
C GLU A 18 5.34 -2.76 4.50
N LEU A 19 4.48 -1.73 4.44
CA LEU A 19 3.10 -1.84 4.91
C LEU A 19 2.32 -2.90 4.12
N LEU A 20 2.36 -2.85 2.79
CA LEU A 20 1.60 -3.75 1.93
C LEU A 20 2.07 -5.20 2.09
N ARG A 21 3.40 -5.42 2.21
CA ARG A 21 3.97 -6.74 2.52
C ARG A 21 3.49 -7.24 3.88
N SER A 22 3.52 -6.39 4.91
CA SER A 22 3.04 -6.75 6.25
C SER A 22 1.57 -7.14 6.26
N ILE A 23 0.72 -6.41 5.52
CA ILE A 23 -0.71 -6.77 5.36
C ILE A 23 -0.85 -8.14 4.69
N MET A 24 -0.14 -8.38 3.58
CA MET A 24 -0.19 -9.65 2.84
C MET A 24 0.21 -10.83 3.71
N GLU A 25 1.30 -10.70 4.47
CA GLU A 25 1.80 -11.74 5.39
C GLU A 25 0.82 -12.00 6.54
N CYS A 26 0.36 -10.93 7.20
CA CYS A 26 -0.52 -11.02 8.35
C CYS A 26 -1.90 -11.58 7.99
N GLN A 27 -2.42 -11.23 6.82
CA GLN A 27 -3.76 -11.61 6.38
C GLN A 27 -3.75 -12.85 5.48
N LYS A 28 -2.56 -13.37 5.13
CA LYS A 28 -2.36 -14.53 4.24
C LYS A 28 -3.05 -14.34 2.89
N VAL A 29 -2.84 -13.18 2.27
CA VAL A 29 -3.39 -12.83 0.95
C VAL A 29 -2.29 -12.45 -0.02
N ASP A 30 -2.47 -12.78 -1.29
CA ASP A 30 -1.50 -12.46 -2.34
C ASP A 30 -1.80 -11.14 -3.06
N LYS A 31 -2.88 -10.45 -2.68
CA LYS A 31 -3.25 -9.14 -3.23
C LYS A 31 -3.90 -8.25 -2.19
N VAL A 32 -3.66 -6.95 -2.32
CA VAL A 32 -4.28 -5.91 -1.48
C VAL A 32 -4.95 -4.89 -2.39
N SER A 33 -6.19 -4.54 -2.07
CA SER A 33 -6.94 -3.50 -2.76
C SER A 33 -7.15 -2.29 -1.84
N PHE A 34 -6.93 -1.09 -2.36
CA PHE A 34 -6.93 0.13 -1.54
C PHE A 34 -7.22 1.39 -2.37
N ILE A 35 -7.64 2.44 -1.69
CA ILE A 35 -7.43 3.83 -2.13
C ILE A 35 -6.32 4.47 -1.28
N PRO A 36 -5.63 5.53 -1.76
CA PRO A 36 -4.58 6.20 -0.98
C PRO A 36 -5.00 6.61 0.44
N GLN A 37 -6.28 6.93 0.62
CA GLN A 37 -6.87 7.29 1.91
C GLN A 37 -6.94 6.12 2.90
N ASP A 38 -7.01 4.88 2.42
CA ASP A 38 -7.03 3.69 3.28
C ASP A 38 -5.64 3.47 3.91
N LEU A 39 -4.56 3.79 3.18
CA LEU A 39 -3.19 3.55 3.60
C LEU A 39 -2.65 4.63 4.54
N LEU A 40 -3.13 5.87 4.39
CA LEU A 40 -2.68 7.01 5.20
C LEU A 40 -2.71 6.76 6.73
N PRO A 41 -3.84 6.31 7.32
CA PRO A 41 -3.88 6.04 8.76
C PRO A 41 -2.97 4.87 9.17
N LEU A 42 -2.79 3.87 8.31
CA LEU A 42 -1.92 2.72 8.59
C LEU A 42 -0.44 3.12 8.64
N LEU A 43 -0.01 4.01 7.75
CA LEU A 43 1.34 4.57 7.76
C LEU A 43 1.57 5.48 8.99
N SER A 44 0.59 6.33 9.29
CA SER A 44 0.65 7.26 10.43
C SER A 44 0.81 6.53 11.77
N ILE A 45 0.11 5.41 11.96
CA ILE A 45 0.20 4.60 13.19
C ILE A 45 1.57 3.94 13.34
N ASN A 46 2.27 3.65 12.24
CA ASN A 46 3.63 3.10 12.24
C ASN A 46 4.72 4.18 12.41
N GLY A 47 4.33 5.41 12.80
CA GLY A 47 5.27 6.52 13.04
C GLY A 47 5.72 7.25 11.77
N VAL A 48 5.19 6.88 10.60
CA VAL A 48 5.53 7.50 9.31
C VAL A 48 4.71 8.77 9.13
N LYS A 49 5.39 9.93 9.11
CA LYS A 49 4.77 11.22 8.78
C LYS A 49 4.68 11.37 7.27
N VAL A 50 3.56 10.93 6.69
CA VAL A 50 3.31 11.03 5.25
C VAL A 50 2.02 11.77 4.97
N GLU A 51 2.04 12.61 3.95
CA GLU A 51 0.84 13.28 3.44
C GLU A 51 0.22 12.48 2.28
N LEU A 52 -1.10 12.59 2.14
CA LEU A 52 -1.86 11.87 1.12
C LEU A 52 -1.35 12.08 -0.32
N TRP A 53 -0.75 13.24 -0.62
CA TRP A 53 -0.21 13.53 -1.94
C TRP A 53 1.05 12.70 -2.26
N HIS A 54 1.90 12.41 -1.28
CA HIS A 54 3.08 11.56 -1.47
C HIS A 54 2.66 10.13 -1.84
N ILE A 55 1.64 9.59 -1.15
CA ILE A 55 1.06 8.27 -1.46
C ILE A 55 0.51 8.28 -2.90
N ARG A 56 -0.23 9.33 -3.28
CA ARG A 56 -0.77 9.46 -4.64
C ARG A 56 0.34 9.50 -5.69
N LYS A 57 1.44 10.20 -5.43
CA LYS A 57 2.60 10.28 -6.32
C LYS A 57 3.21 8.90 -6.54
N VAL A 58 3.44 8.13 -5.47
CA VAL A 58 3.96 6.76 -5.60
C VAL A 58 3.00 5.89 -6.42
N VAL A 59 1.73 5.83 -6.03
CA VAL A 59 0.74 4.94 -6.66
C VAL A 59 0.51 5.28 -8.14
N LYS A 60 0.39 6.58 -8.48
CA LYS A 60 0.00 7.01 -9.83
C LYS A 60 1.17 7.28 -10.76
N GLU A 61 2.26 7.84 -10.26
CA GLU A 61 3.37 8.31 -11.12
C GLU A 61 4.53 7.30 -11.13
N LEU A 62 4.87 6.77 -9.96
CA LEU A 62 6.00 5.85 -9.81
C LEU A 62 5.60 4.42 -10.20
N TRP A 63 4.56 3.88 -9.57
CA TRP A 63 4.04 2.54 -9.85
C TRP A 63 3.10 2.50 -11.06
N ARG A 64 2.61 3.68 -11.49
CA ARG A 64 1.72 3.81 -12.66
C ARG A 64 0.49 2.91 -12.60
N LEU A 65 -0.02 2.67 -11.40
CA LEU A 65 -1.20 1.82 -11.21
C LEU A 65 -2.43 2.49 -11.80
N LYS A 66 -3.29 1.67 -12.40
CA LYS A 66 -4.60 2.10 -12.90
C LYS A 66 -5.66 1.65 -11.90
N PRO A 67 -6.55 2.56 -11.46
CA PRO A 67 -7.65 2.14 -10.61
C PRO A 67 -8.65 1.30 -11.42
N ALA A 68 -9.50 0.55 -10.72
CA ALA A 68 -10.61 -0.18 -11.33
C ALA A 68 -11.44 0.75 -12.26
N PRO A 69 -11.91 0.24 -13.41
CA PRO A 69 -12.63 1.05 -14.39
C PRO A 69 -13.97 1.56 -13.84
N ASN A 70 -14.64 0.76 -13.02
CA ASN A 70 -15.93 1.06 -12.41
C ASN A 70 -15.83 1.07 -10.89
N ALA A 71 -16.80 1.70 -10.22
CA ALA A 71 -16.96 1.56 -8.78
C ALA A 71 -17.46 0.14 -8.46
N LEU A 72 -16.69 -0.60 -7.67
CA LEU A 72 -17.00 -1.97 -7.29
C LEU A 72 -16.73 -2.13 -5.79
N SER A 73 -17.27 -3.20 -5.20
CA SER A 73 -16.92 -3.60 -3.85
C SER A 73 -15.46 -4.08 -3.80
N TYR A 74 -14.71 -3.62 -2.81
CA TYR A 74 -13.35 -4.05 -2.56
C TYR A 74 -13.10 -4.26 -1.07
N THR A 75 -12.22 -5.20 -0.77
CA THR A 75 -11.72 -5.43 0.58
C THR A 75 -10.40 -4.69 0.75
N THR A 76 -10.37 -3.79 1.72
CA THR A 76 -9.18 -3.07 2.17
C THR A 76 -8.93 -3.40 3.63
N TYR A 77 -7.90 -2.81 4.22
CA TYR A 77 -7.50 -3.08 5.59
C TYR A 77 -7.44 -1.79 6.39
N GLN A 78 -7.84 -1.89 7.66
CA GLN A 78 -7.75 -0.81 8.64
C GLN A 78 -7.09 -1.35 9.91
N TYR A 79 -6.67 -0.43 10.78
CA TYR A 79 -6.14 -0.83 12.07
C TYR A 79 -7.26 -1.40 12.95
N ASP A 80 -7.00 -2.53 13.58
CA ASP A 80 -7.91 -3.27 14.44
C ASP A 80 -7.15 -3.73 15.69
N TYR A 81 -7.30 -2.97 16.78
CA TYR A 81 -6.63 -3.22 18.05
C TYR A 81 -7.07 -4.53 18.72
N SER A 82 -8.18 -5.14 18.27
CA SER A 82 -8.64 -6.43 18.80
C SER A 82 -7.88 -7.62 18.21
N LYS A 83 -7.13 -7.43 17.12
CA LYS A 83 -6.45 -8.51 16.40
C LYS A 83 -4.95 -8.54 16.68
N PRO A 84 -4.36 -9.73 16.86
CA PRO A 84 -2.90 -9.87 17.00
C PRO A 84 -2.12 -9.29 15.81
N THR A 85 -2.70 -9.39 14.61
CA THR A 85 -2.12 -8.88 13.37
C THR A 85 -2.27 -7.37 13.20
N LYS A 86 -3.02 -6.69 14.07
CA LYS A 86 -3.38 -5.26 14.00
C LYS A 86 -4.14 -4.82 12.74
N PHE A 87 -4.29 -5.67 11.72
CA PHE A 87 -5.09 -5.41 10.53
C PHE A 87 -6.45 -6.11 10.59
N GLY A 88 -7.50 -5.34 10.35
CA GLY A 88 -8.86 -5.82 10.13
C GLY A 88 -9.30 -5.58 8.68
N ALA A 89 -9.76 -6.64 8.01
CA ALA A 89 -10.38 -6.53 6.69
C ALA A 89 -11.70 -5.76 6.77
N VAL A 90 -11.92 -4.85 5.83
CA VAL A 90 -13.16 -4.07 5.73
C VAL A 90 -13.59 -3.93 4.27
N SER A 91 -14.89 -4.10 4.03
CA SER A 91 -15.48 -3.91 2.71
C SER A 91 -15.87 -2.46 2.48
N ARG A 92 -15.52 -1.95 1.30
CA ARG A 92 -15.82 -0.60 0.81
C ARG A 92 -16.31 -0.67 -0.63
N VAL A 93 -16.92 0.40 -1.12
CA VAL A 93 -17.35 0.52 -2.52
C VAL A 93 -16.70 1.75 -3.13
N GLY A 94 -16.09 1.60 -4.32
CA GLY A 94 -15.45 2.71 -5.01
C GLY A 94 -14.52 2.24 -6.12
N ARG A 95 -13.76 3.19 -6.68
CA ARG A 95 -12.65 2.88 -7.59
C ARG A 95 -11.38 2.76 -6.76
N TYR A 96 -10.75 1.59 -6.82
CA TYR A 96 -9.60 1.24 -6.00
C TYR A 96 -8.43 0.78 -6.88
N TYR A 97 -7.24 0.78 -6.30
CA TYR A 97 -6.05 0.16 -6.86
C TYR A 97 -5.89 -1.24 -6.29
N THR A 98 -5.23 -2.13 -7.05
CA THR A 98 -4.83 -3.45 -6.55
C THR A 98 -3.35 -3.65 -6.84
N VAL A 99 -2.63 -4.17 -5.85
CA VAL A 99 -1.27 -4.68 -6.00
C VAL A 99 -1.25 -6.15 -5.62
N THR A 100 -0.38 -6.92 -6.28
CA THR A 100 -0.15 -8.32 -5.94
C THR A 100 1.21 -8.47 -5.23
N LYS A 101 1.41 -9.61 -4.58
CA LYS A 101 2.68 -9.94 -3.93
C LYS A 101 3.83 -9.94 -4.94
N GLU A 102 3.61 -10.49 -6.13
CA GLU A 102 4.60 -10.51 -7.21
C GLU A 102 4.96 -9.09 -7.67
N PHE A 103 3.97 -8.19 -7.76
CA PHE A 103 4.23 -6.78 -8.04
C PHE A 103 5.13 -6.16 -6.97
N ILE A 104 4.82 -6.37 -5.69
CA ILE A 104 5.59 -5.82 -4.57
C ILE A 104 7.02 -6.38 -4.55
N GLU A 105 7.20 -7.67 -4.82
CA GLU A 105 8.52 -8.32 -4.90
C GLU A 105 9.34 -7.79 -6.08
N SER A 106 8.70 -7.43 -7.20
CA SER A 106 9.38 -6.88 -8.38
C SER A 106 9.99 -5.48 -8.17
N LEU A 107 9.56 -4.74 -7.14
CA LEU A 107 10.04 -3.38 -6.85
C LEU A 107 11.50 -3.37 -6.32
N ASN A 108 12.09 -4.53 -6.00
CA ASN A 108 13.47 -4.67 -5.52
C ASN A 108 13.84 -3.69 -4.38
N ILE A 109 12.89 -3.41 -3.49
CA ILE A 109 13.08 -2.54 -2.32
C ILE A 109 13.73 -3.33 -1.20
#